data_AF-A0A2M7STV5-F1
#
_entry.id   AF-A0A2M7STV5-F1
#
_cell.length_a   1.000
_cell.length_b   1.000
_cell.length_c   1.000
_cell.angle_alpha   90.00
_cell.angle_beta   90.00
_cell.angle_gamma   90.00
#
_symmetry.space_group_name_H-M   'P 1'
#
loop_
_entity.id
_entity.type
_entity.pdbx_description
1 polymer ?
#
loop_
_entity_poly.entity_id
_entity_poly.type
_entity_poly.pdbx_seq_one_letter_code
_entity_poly.pdbx_strand_id
1 'polypeptide(L)' 'MGAIPALFIPLASDDMKGRLLPRLESGEFVGAFAETEPEAGCDTRDIQTTAKLDGDYYIVNGTKTWISN' A
#
# COMPACT_ATOMS: atom_id res chain seq x y z
N MET A 1 -3.65 -16.68 3.23
CA MET A 1 -4.66 -15.73 2.69
C MET A 1 -4.14 -14.33 3.00
N GLY A 2 -3.11 -13.90 2.28
CA GLY A 2 -2.50 -12.58 2.47
C GLY A 2 -3.41 -11.54 1.85
N ALA A 3 -4.01 -10.68 2.67
CA ALA A 3 -4.97 -9.71 2.19
C ALA A 3 -4.24 -8.55 1.53
N ILE A 4 -4.07 -8.59 0.20
CA ILE A 4 -4.23 -7.33 -0.53
C ILE A 4 -5.71 -6.99 -0.42
N PRO A 5 -6.09 -5.77 -0.01
CA PRO A 5 -7.46 -5.34 -0.15
C PRO A 5 -7.82 -5.47 -1.61
N ALA A 6 -8.77 -6.35 -1.94
CA ALA A 6 -9.21 -6.61 -3.32
C ALA A 6 -9.54 -5.31 -4.07
N LEU A 7 -9.85 -4.24 -3.32
CA LEU A 7 -9.97 -2.87 -3.76
C LEU A 7 -8.84 -2.37 -4.69
N PHE A 8 -7.58 -2.70 -4.44
CA PHE A 8 -6.45 -2.14 -5.19
C PHE A 8 -6.03 -2.98 -6.39
N ILE A 9 -6.42 -4.25 -6.46
CA ILE A 9 -6.06 -5.14 -7.58
C ILE A 9 -6.52 -4.57 -8.93
N PRO A 10 -7.77 -4.07 -9.09
CA PRO A 10 -8.21 -3.47 -10.34
C PRO A 10 -7.41 -2.21 -10.75
N LEU A 11 -6.83 -1.48 -9.79
CA LEU A 11 -6.08 -0.25 -10.01
C LEU A 11 -4.62 -0.49 -10.40
N ALA A 12 -4.09 -1.69 -10.15
CA ALA A 12 -2.72 -2.04 -10.47
C ALA A 12 -2.51 -2.26 -11.98
N SER A 13 -1.32 -1.92 -12.48
CA SER A 13 -0.90 -2.25 -13.83
C SER A 13 -0.73 -3.76 -14.01
N ASP A 14 -0.78 -4.24 -15.25
CA ASP A 14 -0.59 -5.66 -15.54
C ASP A 14 0.83 -6.15 -15.15
N ASP A 15 1.85 -5.30 -15.25
CA ASP A 15 3.20 -5.58 -14.74
C ASP A 15 3.19 -5.80 -13.21
N MET A 16 2.56 -4.89 -12.47
CA MET A 16 2.46 -5.02 -11.01
C MET A 16 1.69 -6.27 -10.61
N LYS A 17 0.56 -6.56 -11.28
CA LYS A 17 -0.23 -7.77 -11.04
C LYS A 17 0.60 -9.03 -11.27
N GLY A 18 1.29 -9.12 -12.40
CA GLY A 18 2.12 -10.28 -12.76
C GLY A 18 3.26 -10.53 -11.77
N ARG A 19 3.85 -9.46 -11.20
CA ARG A 19 4.95 -9.56 -10.23
C ARG A 19 4.49 -9.87 -8.81
N LEU A 20 3.34 -9.35 -8.39
CA LEU A 20 2.92 -9.37 -6.98
C LEU A 20 1.89 -10.46 -6.68
N LEU A 21 0.89 -10.67 -7.54
CA LEU A 21 -0.22 -11.59 -7.23
C LEU A 21 0.23 -13.04 -6.99
N PRO A 22 1.12 -13.65 -7.80
CA PRO A 22 1.54 -15.03 -7.57
C PRO A 22 2.20 -15.23 -6.20
N ARG A 23 2.94 -14.23 -5.70
CA ARG A 23 3.63 -14.26 -4.41
C ARG A 23 2.67 -14.08 -3.23
N LEU A 24 1.58 -13.35 -3.43
CA LEU A 24 0.54 -13.19 -2.42
C LEU A 24 -0.35 -14.43 -2.35
N GLU A 25 -0.66 -15.03 -3.49
CA GLU A 25 -1.42 -16.29 -3.58
C GLU A 25 -0.65 -17.46 -2.99
N SER A 26 0.66 -17.53 -3.23
CA SER A 26 1.54 -18.54 -2.62
C SER A 26 1.72 -18.34 -1.11
N GLY A 27 1.41 -17.15 -0.60
CA GLY A 27 1.67 -16.75 0.79
C GLY A 27 3.13 -16.39 1.07
N GLU A 28 3.98 -16.27 0.04
CA GLU A 28 5.33 -15.72 0.17
C GLU A 28 5.27 -14.28 0.70
N PHE A 29 4.29 -13.50 0.23
CA PHE A 29 4.02 -12.15 0.72
C PHE A 29 2.71 -12.08 1.52
N VAL A 30 2.74 -11.24 2.56
CA VAL A 30 1.56 -10.83 3.32
C VAL A 30 1.30 -9.35 3.02
N GLY A 31 0.09 -9.03 2.57
CA GLY A 31 -0.34 -7.67 2.30
C GLY A 31 -1.03 -7.03 3.51
N ALA A 32 -1.02 -5.70 3.55
CA ALA A 32 -1.79 -4.90 4.49
C ALA A 32 -2.19 -3.57 3.82
N PHE A 33 -3.19 -2.89 4.39
CA PHE A 33 -3.56 -1.54 3.96
C PHE A 33 -3.12 -0.51 4.99
N ALA A 34 -2.20 0.37 4.59
CA ALA A 34 -1.57 1.33 5.48
C ALA A 34 -2.04 2.76 5.22
N GLU A 35 -3.22 3.11 5.74
CA GLU A 35 -3.80 4.45 5.60
C GLU A 35 -3.51 5.33 6.82
N THR A 36 -3.88 4.87 8.01
CA THR A 36 -3.84 5.64 9.27
C THR A 36 -2.45 6.13 9.65
N GLU A 37 -2.39 7.39 10.08
CA GLU A 37 -1.22 8.10 10.60
C GLU A 37 -1.45 8.54 12.05
N PRO A 38 -0.38 8.84 12.81
CA PRO A 38 -0.54 9.38 14.17
C PRO A 38 -1.45 10.60 14.25
N GLU A 39 -1.39 11.46 13.22
CA GLU A 39 -2.14 12.71 13.14
C GLU A 39 -3.45 12.59 12.34
N ALA A 40 -3.64 11.51 11.57
CA ALA A 40 -4.77 11.36 10.66
C ALA A 40 -5.34 9.93 10.67
N GLY A 41 -6.57 9.78 11.17
CA GLY A 41 -7.29 8.51 11.22
C GLY A 41 -8.69 8.57 10.63
N CYS A 42 -9.60 9.34 11.25
CA CYS A 42 -10.96 9.48 10.74
C CYS A 42 -11.06 10.39 9.50
N ASP A 43 -10.25 11.45 9.44
CA ASP A 43 -10.12 12.30 8.27
C ASP A 43 -8.81 12.02 7.56
N THR A 44 -8.88 11.16 6.54
CA THR A 44 -7.69 10.72 5.79
C THR A 44 -7.26 11.72 4.73
N ARG A 45 -7.96 12.86 4.61
CA ARG A 45 -7.50 13.99 3.79
C ARG A 45 -6.34 14.75 4.41
N ASP A 46 -6.14 14.60 5.72
CA ASP A 46 -5.09 15.28 6.48
C ASP A 46 -3.83 14.42 6.68
N ILE A 47 -3.67 13.36 5.87
CA ILE A 47 -2.43 12.58 5.87
C ILE A 47 -1.24 13.45 5.48
N GLN A 48 -0.12 13.23 6.16
CA GLN A 48 1.13 13.95 5.96
C GLN A 48 2.16 13.13 5.18
N THR A 49 1.93 11.82 5.00
CA THR A 49 2.79 11.00 4.12
C THR A 49 2.83 11.59 2.72
N THR A 50 4.04 11.82 2.23
CA THR A 50 4.26 12.35 0.88
C THR A 50 4.81 11.26 -0.04
N ALA A 51 4.50 11.36 -1.33
CA ALA A 51 5.11 10.58 -2.38
C ALA A 51 5.62 11.54 -3.47
N LYS A 52 6.95 11.70 -3.56
CA LYS A 52 7.57 12.58 -4.55
C LYS A 52 8.16 11.74 -5.68
N LEU A 53 7.78 12.03 -6.93
CA LEU A 53 8.40 11.43 -8.10
C LEU A 53 9.85 11.91 -8.24
N ASP A 54 10.78 10.98 -8.39
CA ASP A 54 12.21 11.21 -8.60
C ASP A 54 12.70 10.25 -9.71
N GLY A 55 12.74 10.74 -10.95
CA GLY A 55 13.03 9.91 -12.11
C GLY A 55 11.91 8.91 -12.42
N ASP A 56 12.21 7.62 -12.31
CA ASP A 56 11.31 6.49 -12.57
C ASP A 56 10.78 5.82 -11.29
N TYR A 57 11.07 6.39 -10.11
CA TYR A 57 10.57 5.90 -8.82
C TYR A 57 9.97 7.02 -7.96
N TYR A 58 9.20 6.62 -6.94
CA TYR A 58 8.68 7.55 -5.92
C TYR A 58 9.48 7.43 -4.63
N ILE A 59 9.85 8.57 -4.05
CA ILE A 59 10.33 8.66 -2.68
C ILE A 59 9.11 8.89 -1.78
N VAL A 60 8.83 7.90 -0.92
CA VAL A 60 7.71 7.95 0.03
C VAL A 60 8.25 8.23 1.43
N ASN A 61 7.74 9.28 2.10
CA ASN A 61 8.15 9.67 3.45
C ASN A 61 6.95 9.96 4.34
N GLY A 62 6.89 9.32 5.50
CA GLY A 62 5.86 9.50 6.51
C GLY A 62 5.86 8.39 7.56
N THR A 63 4.92 8.45 8.50
CA THR A 63 4.76 7.46 9.57
C THR A 63 3.33 6.93 9.59
N LYS A 64 3.18 5.61 9.55
CA LYS A 64 1.88 4.92 9.68
C LYS A 64 1.74 4.28 11.05
N THR A 65 0.50 4.11 11.50
CA THR A 65 0.19 3.48 12.79
C THR A 65 -1.12 2.69 12.72
N TRP A 66 -1.31 1.75 13.64
CA TRP A 66 -2.51 0.89 13.72
C TRP A 66 -2.75 -0.03 12.50
N ILE A 67 -1.67 -0.46 11.83
CA ILE A 67 -1.77 -1.32 10.65
C ILE A 67 -1.70 -2.80 11.05
N SER A 68 -2.77 -3.55 10.81
CA SER A 68 -2.82 -5.01 10.96
C SER A 68 -2.55 -5.74 9.63
N ASN A 69 -2.13 -7.00 9.71
CA ASN A 69 -1.77 -7.87 8.58
C ASN A 69 -2.75 -9.03 8.35
#